data_AF-A0A6N4AIJ6-F1
#
_entry.id   AF-A0A6N4AIJ6-F1
#
_cell.length_a   1.000
_cell.length_b   1.000
_cell.length_c   1.000
_cell.angle_alpha   90.00
_cell.angle_beta   90.00
_cell.angle_gamma   90.00
#
_symmetry.space_group_name_H-M   'P 1'
#
loop_
_entity.id
_entity.type
_entity.pdbx_description
1 polymer ?
#
loop_
_entity_poly.entity_id
_entity_poly.type
_entity_poly.pdbx_seq_one_letter_code
_entity_poly.pdbx_strand_id
1 'polypeptide(L)'
;MRNREAYLQRRKQLKELSKLAKARIETDCEGMTVNEVLVNEFYTSKEHQEFNTLFEWNNKGYKVKKGSQSFCVWGSPKLRNSDKEAEKNNSEEDDTEFYPLCYLFSNAQVEKR
;
A
#
# COMPACT_ATOMS: atom_id res chain seq x y z
N MET A 1 16.56 8.96 10.72
CA MET A 1 15.32 8.69 11.48
C MET A 1 14.25 8.21 10.51
N ARG A 2 13.63 7.06 10.76
CA ARG A 2 12.46 6.59 9.98
C ARG A 2 11.30 7.50 10.40
N ASN A 3 10.80 8.37 9.51
CA ASN A 3 9.80 9.37 9.86
C ASN A 3 8.47 8.67 10.22
N ARG A 4 8.27 8.40 11.52
CA ARG A 4 7.09 7.71 12.08
C ARG A 4 5.82 8.46 11.74
N GLU A 5 5.84 9.78 11.77
CA GLU A 5 4.69 10.63 11.45
C GLU A 5 4.29 10.47 9.98
N ALA A 6 5.26 10.51 9.06
CA ALA A 6 5.00 10.27 7.65
C ALA A 6 4.41 8.87 7.39
N TYR A 7 4.87 7.84 8.12
CA TYR A 7 4.30 6.50 8.05
C TYR A 7 2.84 6.47 8.55
N LEU A 8 2.56 7.07 9.71
CA LEU A 8 1.21 7.15 10.27
C LEU A 8 0.27 7.93 9.34
N GLN A 9 0.75 9.01 8.73
CA GLN A 9 -0.01 9.80 7.76
C GLN A 9 -0.36 8.99 6.52
N ARG A 10 0.62 8.29 5.92
CA ARG A 10 0.35 7.40 4.78
C ARG A 10 -0.61 6.28 5.13
N ARG A 11 -0.49 5.70 6.33
CA ARG A 11 -1.42 4.68 6.82
C ARG A 11 -2.83 5.23 6.99
N LYS A 12 -2.97 6.45 7.53
CA LYS A 12 -4.26 7.14 7.64
C LYS A 12 -4.88 7.39 6.26
N GLN A 13 -4.08 7.87 5.30
CA GLN A 13 -4.53 8.07 3.92
C GLN A 13 -5.00 6.75 3.28
N LEU A 14 -4.22 5.67 3.45
CA LEU A 14 -4.60 4.36 2.93
C LEU A 14 -5.87 3.82 3.58
N LYS A 15 -6.06 4.04 4.90
CA LYS A 15 -7.32 3.68 5.59
C LYS A 15 -8.52 4.38 4.96
N GLU A 16 -8.43 5.68 4.69
CA GLU A 16 -9.53 6.43 4.06
C GLU A 16 -9.80 5.94 2.62
N LEU A 17 -8.75 5.73 1.82
CA LEU A 17 -8.91 5.13 0.48
C LEU A 17 -9.52 3.73 0.54
N SER A 18 -9.17 2.94 1.55
CA SER A 18 -9.72 1.59 1.73
C SER A 18 -11.20 1.60 2.09
N LYS A 19 -11.68 2.61 2.84
CA LYS A 19 -13.12 2.79 3.08
C LYS A 19 -13.87 3.06 1.78
N LEU A 20 -13.32 3.93 0.93
CA LEU A 20 -13.89 4.22 -0.39
C LEU A 20 -13.86 2.97 -1.30
N ALA A 21 -12.75 2.23 -1.29
CA ALA A 21 -12.63 0.98 -2.03
C ALA A 21 -13.65 -0.06 -1.57
N LYS A 22 -13.88 -0.22 -0.26
CA LYS A 22 -14.92 -1.11 0.28
C LYS A 22 -16.33 -0.70 -0.17
N ALA A 23 -16.66 0.58 -0.12
CA ALA A 23 -17.95 1.07 -0.62
C ALA A 23 -18.15 0.79 -2.11
N ARG A 24 -17.07 0.82 -2.91
CA ARG A 24 -17.11 0.44 -4.34
C ARG A 24 -17.28 -1.07 -4.54
N ILE A 25 -16.62 -1.90 -3.74
CA ILE A 25 -16.81 -3.36 -3.75
C ILE A 25 -18.28 -3.72 -3.52
N GLU A 26 -18.93 -3.05 -2.56
CA GLU A 26 -20.34 -3.28 -2.23
C GLU A 26 -21.31 -2.82 -3.33
N THR A 27 -20.91 -1.90 -4.21
CA THR A 27 -21.80 -1.33 -5.24
C THR A 27 -21.61 -2.00 -6.60
N ASP A 28 -20.36 -2.08 -7.10
CA ASP A 28 -20.07 -2.39 -8.51
C ASP A 28 -18.94 -3.42 -8.71
N CYS A 29 -18.19 -3.77 -7.65
CA CYS A 29 -16.99 -4.61 -7.75
C CYS A 29 -17.04 -5.84 -6.83
N GLU A 30 -18.18 -6.53 -6.84
CA GLU A 30 -18.42 -7.69 -5.99
C GLU A 30 -17.39 -8.80 -6.30
N GLY A 31 -16.70 -9.28 -5.27
CA GLY A 31 -15.68 -10.33 -5.38
C GLY A 31 -14.23 -9.87 -5.57
N MET A 32 -13.95 -8.57 -5.75
CA MET A 32 -12.58 -8.05 -5.78
C MET A 32 -12.03 -7.79 -4.38
N THR A 33 -10.73 -7.98 -4.20
CA THR A 33 -10.02 -7.62 -2.97
C THR A 33 -9.83 -6.10 -2.88
N VAL A 34 -9.67 -5.58 -1.65
CA VAL A 34 -9.41 -4.15 -1.42
C VAL A 34 -8.18 -3.67 -2.20
N ASN A 35 -7.13 -4.47 -2.29
CA ASN A 35 -5.92 -4.11 -3.03
C ASN A 35 -6.17 -4.05 -4.54
N GLU A 36 -6.95 -4.97 -5.11
CA GLU A 36 -7.31 -4.94 -6.53
C GLU A 36 -8.13 -3.70 -6.86
N VAL A 37 -9.12 -3.35 -6.04
CA VAL A 37 -9.91 -2.12 -6.25
C VAL A 37 -9.03 -0.88 -6.10
N LEU A 38 -8.13 -0.83 -5.11
CA LEU A 38 -7.19 0.29 -4.98
C LEU A 38 -6.33 0.46 -6.24
N VAL A 39 -5.80 -0.63 -6.78
CA VAL A 39 -4.95 -0.56 -7.98
C VAL A 39 -5.78 -0.23 -9.23
N ASN A 40 -6.88 -0.93 -9.47
CA ASN A 40 -7.66 -0.84 -10.70
C ASN A 40 -8.49 0.44 -10.79
N GLU A 41 -9.12 0.87 -9.69
CA GLU A 41 -10.06 1.99 -9.71
C GLU A 41 -9.42 3.32 -9.29
N PHE A 42 -8.45 3.28 -8.37
CA PHE A 42 -7.87 4.53 -7.81
C PHE A 42 -6.50 4.86 -8.39
N TYR A 43 -5.65 3.87 -8.68
CA TYR A 43 -4.28 4.12 -9.11
C TYR A 43 -4.10 4.00 -10.62
N THR A 44 -4.86 3.12 -11.26
CA THR A 44 -4.76 2.90 -12.71
C THR A 44 -5.26 4.12 -13.46
N SER A 45 -4.45 4.55 -14.43
CA SER A 45 -4.76 5.67 -15.31
C SER A 45 -4.19 5.38 -16.70
N LYS A 46 -4.40 6.29 -17.66
CA LYS A 46 -3.80 6.15 -19.00
C LYS A 46 -2.28 5.99 -18.94
N GLU A 47 -1.63 6.59 -17.95
CA GLU A 47 -0.17 6.56 -17.77
C GLU A 47 0.29 5.44 -16.83
N HIS A 48 -0.53 5.09 -15.84
CA HIS A 48 -0.21 4.09 -14.81
C HIS A 48 -1.02 2.83 -15.05
N GLN A 49 -0.40 1.81 -15.63
CA GLN A 49 -1.07 0.56 -16.00
C GLN A 49 -0.49 -0.65 -15.30
N GLU A 50 0.82 -0.64 -15.05
CA GLU A 50 1.51 -1.75 -14.40
C GLU A 50 2.12 -1.26 -13.10
N PHE A 51 1.84 -1.97 -12.01
CA PHE A 51 2.34 -1.65 -10.68
C PHE A 51 3.17 -2.81 -10.16
N ASN A 52 4.40 -2.54 -9.78
CA ASN A 52 5.25 -3.52 -9.12
C ASN A 52 5.99 -2.86 -7.94
N THR A 53 6.46 -3.68 -7.02
CA THR A 53 7.39 -3.23 -5.97
C THR A 53 8.72 -2.80 -6.58
N LEU A 54 9.50 -2.00 -5.82
CA LEU A 54 10.85 -1.63 -6.24
C LEU A 54 11.73 -2.85 -6.54
N PHE A 55 11.58 -3.93 -5.76
CA PHE A 55 12.34 -5.16 -5.93
C PHE A 55 12.01 -5.85 -7.27
N GLU A 56 10.73 -5.97 -7.59
CA GLU A 56 10.28 -6.56 -8.86
C GLU A 56 10.71 -5.73 -10.07
N TRP A 57 10.65 -4.40 -9.99
CA TRP A 57 11.17 -3.53 -11.06
C TRP A 57 12.68 -3.69 -11.26
N ASN A 58 13.44 -3.78 -10.17
CA ASN A 58 14.88 -4.06 -10.24
C ASN A 58 15.17 -5.40 -10.92
N ASN A 59 14.38 -6.45 -10.61
CA ASN A 59 14.51 -7.76 -11.25
C ASN A 59 14.14 -7.72 -12.74
N LYS A 60 13.19 -6.86 -13.12
CA LYS A 60 12.84 -6.58 -14.53
C LYS A 60 13.88 -5.71 -15.26
N GLY A 61 14.95 -5.25 -14.60
CA GLY A 61 16.00 -4.42 -15.19
C GLY A 61 15.66 -2.92 -15.25
N TYR A 62 14.71 -2.47 -14.46
CA TYR A 62 14.30 -1.08 -14.34
C TYR A 62 14.75 -0.47 -13.01
N LYS A 63 14.82 0.86 -12.96
CA LYS A 63 15.02 1.65 -11.74
C LYS A 63 13.92 2.69 -11.61
N VAL A 64 13.48 2.97 -10.39
CA VAL A 64 12.52 4.06 -10.14
C VAL A 64 13.21 5.40 -10.32
N LYS A 65 12.58 6.31 -11.09
CA LYS A 65 13.06 7.68 -11.30
C LYS A 65 13.14 8.42 -9.97
N LYS A 66 14.23 9.17 -9.74
CA LYS A 66 14.41 9.95 -8.50
C LYS A 66 13.26 10.95 -8.31
N GLY A 67 12.74 11.05 -7.10
CA GLY A 67 11.63 11.95 -6.75
C GLY A 67 10.23 11.36 -6.97
N SER A 68 10.11 10.16 -7.55
CA SER A 68 8.81 9.51 -7.74
C SER A 68 8.14 9.17 -6.40
N GLN A 69 6.83 9.37 -6.33
CA GLN A 69 6.03 9.01 -5.16
C GLN A 69 5.43 7.62 -5.31
N SER A 70 5.58 6.78 -4.28
CA SER A 70 5.04 5.42 -4.27
C SER A 70 3.52 5.39 -4.05
N PHE A 71 2.84 4.49 -4.73
CA PHE A 71 1.46 4.10 -4.41
C PHE A 71 1.46 3.14 -3.22
N CYS A 72 0.51 3.29 -2.29
CA CYS A 72 0.46 2.49 -1.07
C CYS A 72 -0.65 1.45 -1.16
N VAL A 73 -0.36 0.19 -0.82
CA VAL A 73 -1.37 -0.86 -0.67
C VAL A 73 -1.15 -1.61 0.65
N TRP A 74 -2.11 -2.43 1.07
CA TRP A 74 -1.92 -3.28 2.25
C TRP A 74 -1.02 -4.46 1.88
N GLY A 75 0.07 -4.63 2.62
CA GLY A 75 0.91 -5.82 2.52
C GLY A 75 0.27 -7.01 3.25
N SER A 76 0.82 -8.19 3.01
CA SER A 76 0.39 -9.42 3.67
C SER A 76 0.41 -9.26 5.21
N PRO A 77 -0.60 -9.81 5.91
CA PRO A 77 -0.70 -9.70 7.35
C PRO A 77 0.54 -10.32 8.00
N LYS A 78 1.05 -9.65 9.04
CA LYS A 78 2.11 -10.19 9.88
C LYS A 78 1.49 -10.58 11.22
N LEU A 79 1.76 -11.81 11.64
CA LEU A 79 1.58 -12.19 13.03
C LEU A 79 2.48 -11.30 13.86
N ARG A 80 1.87 -10.52 14.75
CA ARG A 80 2.61 -9.71 15.70
C ARG A 80 3.14 -10.69 16.74
N ASN A 81 4.36 -11.20 16.54
CA ASN A 81 5.04 -11.97 17.59
C ASN A 81 5.03 -11.10 18.83
N SER A 82 4.35 -11.59 19.87
CA SER A 82 4.11 -10.93 21.16
C SER A 82 5.38 -10.88 22.00
N ASP A 83 6.50 -10.50 21.40
CA ASP A 83 7.77 -10.35 22.09
C ASP A 83 8.50 -9.12 21.55
N LYS A 84 8.56 -8.11 22.42
CA LYS A 84 9.36 -6.88 22.40
C LYS A 84 8.64 -5.61 21.95
N GLU A 85 8.46 -4.79 23.00
CA GLU A 85 8.32 -3.33 23.02
C GLU A 85 6.92 -2.78 22.80
N ALA A 86 6.22 -2.74 23.93
CA ALA A 86 5.18 -1.77 24.25
C ALA A 86 5.69 -0.33 24.02
N GLU A 87 5.40 0.24 22.86
CA GLU A 87 5.05 1.65 22.82
C GLU A 87 3.53 1.76 22.88
N LYS A 88 3.07 2.04 24.10
CA LYS A 88 1.72 2.45 24.48
C LYS A 88 1.28 3.61 23.56
N ASN A 89 0.44 3.32 22.58
CA ASN A 89 -0.48 4.30 22.02
C ASN A 89 -1.84 3.65 21.84
N ASN A 90 -2.75 4.20 22.64
CA ASN A 90 -4.12 3.84 22.89
C ASN A 90 -4.95 3.80 21.61
N SER A 91 -5.47 2.63 21.24
CA SER A 91 -6.70 2.43 20.47
C SER A 91 -7.04 0.94 20.53
N GLU A 92 -8.11 0.63 21.27
CA GLU A 92 -8.81 -0.65 21.24
C GLU A 92 -9.22 -0.95 19.79
N GLU A 93 -8.60 -1.95 19.18
CA GLU A 93 -9.12 -2.67 18.00
C GLU A 93 -8.36 -3.99 17.94
N ASP A 94 -9.12 -5.08 18.04
CA ASP A 94 -8.75 -6.49 18.21
C ASP A 94 -7.34 -6.93 17.75
N ASP A 95 -6.70 -7.69 18.64
CA ASP A 95 -5.59 -8.58 18.34
C ASP A 95 -5.94 -9.48 17.15
N THR A 96 -5.07 -9.50 16.12
CA THR A 96 -4.25 -10.68 15.74
C THR A 96 -3.46 -10.41 14.45
N GLU A 97 -3.96 -9.57 13.52
CA GLU A 97 -3.34 -9.37 12.20
C GLU A 97 -2.92 -7.91 11.93
N PHE A 98 -1.61 -7.65 11.95
CA PHE A 98 -1.07 -6.35 11.55
C PHE A 98 -0.80 -6.32 10.05
N TYR A 99 -1.55 -5.50 9.31
CA TYR A 99 -1.32 -5.25 7.88
C TYR A 99 -0.32 -4.11 7.68
N PRO A 100 0.93 -4.38 7.22
CA PRO A 100 1.92 -3.35 6.93
C PRO A 100 1.56 -2.58 5.65
N LEU A 101 2.18 -1.42 5.45
CA LEU A 101 2.13 -0.72 4.16
C LEU A 101 3.10 -1.39 3.18
N CYS A 102 2.65 -1.62 1.96
CA CYS A 102 3.46 -2.00 0.82
C CYS A 102 3.51 -0.84 -0.19
N TYR A 103 4.69 -0.63 -0.78
CA TYR A 103 4.94 0.48 -1.70
C TYR A 103 5.12 -0.04 -3.13
N LEU A 104 4.21 0.38 -4.01
CA LEU A 104 4.23 0.07 -5.43
C LEU A 104 4.68 1.29 -6.23
N PHE A 105 5.26 1.02 -7.38
CA PHE A 105 5.62 2.01 -8.39
C PHE A 105 5.03 1.60 -9.72
N SER A 106 4.56 2.59 -10.49
CA SER A 106 3.97 2.33 -11.80
C SER A 106 5.01 2.29 -12.91
N ASN A 107 4.64 1.74 -14.07
CA ASN A 107 5.44 1.74 -15.30
C ASN A 107 5.91 3.15 -15.70
N ALA A 108 5.12 4.20 -15.45
CA ALA A 108 5.49 5.58 -15.77
C ALA A 108 6.62 6.14 -14.86
N GLN A 109 6.77 5.57 -13.67
CA GLN A 109 7.71 6.01 -12.63
C GLN A 109 9.07 5.32 -12.72
N VAL A 110 9.22 4.37 -13.63
CA VAL A 110 10.47 3.64 -13.82
C VAL A 110 11.13 3.98 -15.15
N GLU A 111 12.44 3.75 -15.20
CA GLU A 111 13.26 3.89 -16.40
C GLU A 111 14.21 2.71 -16.49
N LYS A 112 14.67 2.40 -17.71
CA LYS A 112 15.63 1.31 -17.91
C LYS A 112 16.93 1.63 -17.17
N ARG A 113 17.51 0.61 -16.53
CA ARG A 113 18.71 0.80 -15.72
C ARG A 113 19.88 1.28 -16.55
#